data_AF-Q4U9L3-F1
#
_entry.id   AF-Q4U9L3-F1
#
_cell.length_a   1.000
_cell.length_b   1.000
_cell.length_c   1.000
_cell.angle_alpha   90.00
_cell.angle_beta   90.00
_cell.angle_gamma   90.00
#
_symmetry.space_group_name_H-M   'P 1'
#
loop_
_entity.id
_entity.type
_entity.pdbx_description
1 polymer ?
#
loop_
_entity_poly.entity_id
_entity_poly.type
_entity_poly.pdbx_seq_one_letter_code
_entity_poly.pdbx_strand_id
1 'polypeptide(L)' 'MVGEFLKKRNIDDIWANFDPDVSDPQRLMFGVKEIDQALKGGLLLGKLSEIYGPSGSGKTQFALSLTSEVFEY' A
#
# COMPACT_ATOMS: atom_id res chain seq x y z
N MET A 1 -16.93 -0.14 -18.76
CA MET A 1 -15.49 0.17 -18.83
C MET A 1 -14.83 -0.62 -17.72
N VAL A 2 -14.32 -1.81 -18.04
CA VAL A 2 -13.64 -2.68 -17.07
C VAL A 2 -12.36 -1.95 -16.70
N GLY A 3 -12.23 -1.52 -15.44
CA GLY A 3 -11.09 -0.74 -14.97
C GLY A 3 -9.80 -1.49 -15.28
N GLU A 4 -8.79 -0.76 -15.77
CA GLU A 4 -7.43 -1.28 -15.87
C GLU A 4 -7.07 -1.89 -14.51
N PHE A 5 -6.93 -3.22 -14.47
CA PHE A 5 -6.32 -3.89 -13.35
C PHE A 5 -4.95 -3.23 -13.16
N LEU A 6 -4.74 -2.65 -11.98
CA LEU A 6 -3.55 -1.90 -11.64
C LEU A 6 -2.32 -2.66 -12.10
N LYS A 7 -1.37 -1.95 -12.74
CA LYS A 7 -0.07 -2.50 -13.09
C LYS A 7 0.56 -3.03 -11.79
N LYS A 8 0.54 -4.36 -11.61
CA LYS A 8 1.10 -5.04 -10.45
C LYS A 8 2.54 -4.59 -10.27
N ARG A 9 2.89 -4.14 -9.06
CA ARG A 9 4.24 -3.67 -8.73
C ARG A 9 5.04 -4.83 -8.16
N ASN A 10 6.29 -4.98 -8.56
CA ASN A 10 7.22 -5.89 -7.91
C ASN A 10 7.97 -5.17 -6.77
N ILE A 11 8.72 -5.94 -5.96
CA ILE A 11 9.45 -5.37 -4.82
C ILE A 11 10.53 -4.37 -5.28
N ASP A 12 11.20 -4.65 -6.39
CA ASP A 12 12.27 -3.81 -6.92
C ASP A 12 11.72 -2.43 -7.34
N ASP A 13 10.56 -2.39 -7.98
CA ASP A 13 9.86 -1.17 -8.40
C ASP A 13 9.45 -0.30 -7.20
N ILE A 14 9.05 -0.94 -6.09
CA ILE A 14 8.66 -0.25 -4.87
C ILE A 14 9.86 0.47 -4.25
N TRP A 15 11.05 -0.16 -4.30
CA TRP A 15 12.25 0.36 -3.67
C TRP A 15 13.19 1.14 -4.60
N ALA A 16 13.04 1.05 -5.92
CA ALA A 16 13.95 1.61 -6.91
C ALA A 16 14.26 3.11 -6.72
N ASN A 17 13.29 3.87 -6.20
CA ASN A 17 13.44 5.31 -5.97
C ASN A 17 13.22 5.68 -4.49
N PHE A 18 13.29 4.72 -3.56
CA PHE A 18 13.10 5.05 -2.14
C PHE A 18 14.26 5.92 -1.65
N ASP A 19 13.92 7.09 -1.10
CA ASP A 19 14.85 8.03 -0.50
C ASP A 19 14.34 8.38 0.91
N PRO A 20 15.09 8.05 1.97
CA PRO A 20 14.66 8.34 3.34
C PRO A 20 14.71 9.83 3.71
N ASP A 21 15.42 10.66 2.94
CA ASP A 21 15.72 12.06 3.26
C ASP A 21 14.84 13.08 2.50
N VAL A 22 13.90 12.62 1.67
CA VAL A 22 12.96 13.51 0.96
C VAL A 22 12.00 14.19 1.93
N SER A 23 11.66 15.46 1.64
CA SER A 23 10.73 16.24 2.45
C SER A 23 9.29 15.72 2.39
N ASP A 24 8.90 15.13 1.25
CA ASP A 24 7.57 14.53 1.06
C ASP A 24 7.67 13.00 1.14
N PRO A 25 7.11 12.35 2.17
CA PRO A 25 7.30 10.93 2.39
C PRO A 25 6.64 10.10 1.29
N GLN A 26 7.39 9.13 0.78
CA GLN A 26 6.91 8.19 -0.23
C GLN A 26 5.89 7.22 0.38
N ARG A 27 4.91 6.83 -0.45
CA ARG A 27 3.79 6.00 0.00
C ARG A 27 3.55 4.79 -0.89
N LEU A 28 3.18 3.68 -0.25
CA LEU A 28 2.69 2.47 -0.87
C LEU A 28 1.17 2.48 -0.89
N MET A 29 0.61 2.75 -2.07
CA MET A 29 -0.82 2.71 -2.35
C MET A 29 -1.39 1.28 -2.29
N PHE A 30 -2.65 1.14 -1.89
CA PHE A 30 -3.42 -0.11 -1.95
C PHE A 30 -4.06 -0.33 -3.31
N GLY A 31 -4.08 0.67 -4.19
CA GLY A 31 -4.73 0.56 -5.50
C GLY A 31 -6.25 0.68 -5.46
N VAL A 32 -6.85 0.48 -4.29
CA VAL A 32 -8.26 0.76 -4.02
C VAL A 32 -8.41 2.24 -3.73
N LYS A 33 -9.05 2.97 -4.64
CA LYS A 33 -9.23 4.43 -4.58
C LYS A 33 -9.74 4.91 -3.22
N GLU A 34 -10.73 4.23 -2.66
CA GLU A 34 -11.36 4.61 -1.39
C GLU A 34 -10.39 4.46 -0.21
N ILE A 35 -9.56 3.42 -0.22
CA ILE A 35 -8.55 3.17 0.81
C ILE A 35 -7.41 4.18 0.67
N ASP A 36 -6.93 4.41 -0.56
CA ASP A 36 -5.87 5.38 -0.81
C ASP A 36 -6.31 6.79 -0.43
N GLN A 37 -7.54 7.18 -0.72
CA GLN A 37 -8.09 8.46 -0.27
C GLN A 37 -8.17 8.55 1.25
N ALA A 38 -8.66 7.50 1.92
CA ALA A 38 -8.74 7.45 3.38
C ALA A 38 -7.35 7.56 4.05
N LEU A 39 -6.32 7.00 3.43
CA LEU A 39 -4.94 7.02 3.92
C LEU A 39 -4.07 8.14 3.35
N LYS A 40 -4.66 9.06 2.55
CA LYS A 40 -3.95 10.16 1.89
C LYS A 40 -2.78 9.68 1.00
N GLY A 41 -3.05 8.66 0.18
CA GLY A 41 -2.11 8.07 -0.77
C GLY A 41 -1.46 6.77 -0.32
N GLY A 42 -1.99 6.10 0.71
CA GLY A 42 -1.52 4.79 1.18
C GLY A 42 -0.57 4.85 2.38
N LEU A 43 0.11 3.73 2.66
CA LEU A 43 1.02 3.59 3.81
C LEU A 43 2.35 4.27 3.55
N LEU A 44 2.99 4.80 4.60
CA LEU A 44 4.33 5.37 4.49
C LEU A 44 5.36 4.28 4.18
N LEU A 45 6.13 4.46 3.12
CA LEU A 45 7.22 3.56 2.75
C LEU A 45 8.39 3.74 3.73
N GLY A 46 9.04 2.63 4.10
CA GLY A 46 10.16 2.66 5.07
C GLY A 46 9.76 3.02 6.51
N LYS A 47 8.48 2.95 6.87
CA LYS A 47 7.97 3.21 8.22
C LYS A 47 7.15 2.02 8.75
N LEU A 48 7.14 1.86 10.07
CA LEU A 48 6.29 0.87 10.75
C LEU A 48 4.86 1.41 10.84
N SER A 49 3.88 0.63 10.38
CA SER A 49 2.45 0.93 10.48
C SER A 49 1.75 -0.13 11.33
N GLU A 50 0.97 0.32 12.33
CA GLU A 50 0.14 -0.56 13.18
C GLU A 50 -1.33 -0.42 12.81
N ILE A 51 -2.05 -1.54 12.79
CA ILE A 51 -3.50 -1.60 12.56
C ILE A 51 -4.15 -2.23 13.79
N TYR A 52 -4.96 -1.45 14.50
CA TYR A 52 -5.66 -1.89 15.71
C TYR A 52 -7.18 -1.85 15.54
N GLY A 53 -7.88 -2.67 16.31
CA GLY A 53 -9.34 -2.73 16.28
C GLY A 53 -9.91 -4.05 16.82
N PRO A 54 -11.24 -4.13 17.05
CA PRO A 54 -11.91 -5.31 17.61
C PRO A 54 -11.64 -6.61 16.82
N SER A 55 -11.83 -7.77 17.46
CA SER A 55 -11.80 -9.05 16.73
C SER A 55 -12.84 -9.06 15.61
N GLY A 56 -12.48 -9.63 14.46
CA GLY A 56 -13.36 -9.67 13.28
C GLY A 56 -13.48 -8.37 12.48
N SER A 57 -12.79 -7.28 12.85
CA SER A 57 -12.88 -5.99 12.14
C SER A 57 -12.13 -5.93 10.78
N GLY A 58 -11.67 -7.07 10.26
CA GLY A 58 -11.01 -7.13 8.95
C GLY A 58 -9.52 -6.73 8.91
N LYS A 59 -8.83 -6.56 10.05
CA LYS A 59 -7.40 -6.14 10.08
C LYS A 59 -6.49 -7.00 9.20
N THR A 60 -6.61 -8.32 9.28
CA THR A 60 -5.83 -9.26 8.46
C THR A 60 -6.20 -9.16 6.99
N GLN A 61 -7.48 -9.04 6.67
CA GLN A 61 -7.93 -8.84 5.28
C GLN A 61 -7.41 -7.54 4.70
N PHE A 62 -7.40 -6.47 5.50
CA PHE A 62 -6.84 -5.19 5.12
C PHE A 62 -5.33 -5.26 4.90
N ALA A 63 -4.58 -5.95 5.76
CA ALA A 63 -3.14 -6.16 5.53
C ALA A 63 -2.87 -6.96 4.24
N LEU A 64 -3.70 -7.98 3.97
CA LEU A 64 -3.57 -8.82 2.77
C LEU A 64 -4.00 -8.13 1.47
N SER A 65 -4.90 -7.14 1.52
CA SER A 65 -5.24 -6.38 0.31
C SER A 65 -4.02 -5.61 -0.22
N LEU A 66 -3.15 -5.14 0.68
CA LEU A 66 -1.88 -4.52 0.28
C LEU A 66 -0.96 -5.51 -0.45
N THR A 67 -0.84 -6.75 0.05
CA THR A 67 0.04 -7.76 -0.57
C THR A 67 -0.48 -8.22 -1.92
N SER A 68 -1.79 -8.19 -2.15
CA SER A 68 -2.36 -8.55 -3.46
C SER A 68 -1.93 -7.59 -4.59
N GLU A 69 -1.48 -6.38 -4.24
CA GLU A 69 -0.92 -5.40 -5.17
C GLU A 69 0.58 -5.56 -5.42
N VAL A 70 1.27 -6.32 -4.57
CA VAL A 70 2.72 -6.51 -4.59
C VAL A 70 3.01 -7.97 -4.94
N PHE A 71 3.34 -8.25 -6.21
CA PHE A 71 3.75 -9.59 -6.63
C PHE A 71 5.28 -9.69 -6.68
N GLU A 72 5.86 -10.63 -5.94
CA GLU A 72 7.15 -11.23 -6.30
C GLU A 72 6.88 -12.47 -7.16
N TYR A 73 7.76 -12.75 -8.13
CA TYR A 73 7.78 -13.99 -8.90
C TYR A 73 8.32 -15.15 -8.05
#